data_AF-A0A7X7U1R4-F1
#
_entry.id   AF-A0A7X7U1R4-F1
#
_cell.length_a   1.000
_cell.length_b   1.000
_cell.length_c   1.000
_cell.angle_alpha   90.00
_cell.angle_beta   90.00
_cell.angle_gamma   90.00
#
_symmetry.space_group_name_H-M   'P 1'
#
loop_
_entity.id
_entity.type
_entity.pdbx_description
1 polymer ?
#
loop_
_entity_poly.entity_id
_entity_poly.type
_entity_poly.pdbx_seq_one_letter_code
_entity_poly.pdbx_strand_id
1 'polypeptide(L)'
;TFTGPGEVLGVGTLYWHDAGSRLHIHTAIGKDGENLVGCPRRDTKTSLILEITILDITGIEATRQFDPGRGMKLLRLGTGA
;
A
#
# COMPACT_ATOMS: atom_id res chain seq x y z
N THR A 1 17.48 -5.59 0.80
CA THR A 1 16.71 -5.35 2.05
C THR A 1 17.27 -4.12 2.71
N PHE A 2 16.46 -3.36 3.45
CA PHE A 2 16.92 -2.19 4.21
C PHE A 2 17.09 -2.62 5.67
N THR A 3 18.22 -2.28 6.28
CA THR A 3 18.57 -2.76 7.64
C THR A 3 18.62 -1.59 8.62
N GLY A 4 17.92 -1.72 9.74
CA GLY A 4 17.85 -0.68 10.77
C GLY A 4 16.72 0.33 10.55
N PRO A 5 16.64 1.38 11.39
CA PRO A 5 15.65 2.42 11.26
C PRO A 5 15.96 3.31 10.04
N GLY A 6 14.93 3.71 9.31
CA GLY A 6 15.03 4.66 8.22
C GLY A 6 13.83 5.59 8.21
N GLU A 7 14.00 6.75 7.60
CA GLU A 7 12.91 7.66 7.27
C GLU A 7 12.13 7.07 6.09
N VAL A 8 10.83 7.33 6.04
CA VAL A 8 9.95 6.76 5.02
C VAL A 8 9.08 7.81 4.35
N LEU A 9 9.01 7.74 3.03
CA LEU A 9 7.97 8.36 2.22
C LEU A 9 7.16 7.25 1.56
N GLY A 10 5.84 7.31 1.66
CA GLY A 10 4.96 6.26 1.16
C GLY A 10 3.73 6.78 0.45
N VAL A 11 3.27 6.03 -0.53
CA VAL A 11 1.96 6.21 -1.16
C VAL A 11 1.31 4.85 -1.32
N GLY A 12 0.02 4.80 -1.01
CA GLY A 12 -0.74 3.56 -1.09
C GLY A 12 -2.22 3.78 -1.24
N THR A 13 -2.91 2.67 -1.41
CA THR A 13 -4.36 2.61 -1.52
C THR A 13 -4.90 1.51 -0.63
N LEU A 14 -6.09 1.74 -0.06
CA LEU A 14 -6.79 0.79 0.78
C LEU A 14 -8.11 0.44 0.08
N TYR A 15 -8.26 -0.82 -0.35
CA TYR A 15 -9.49 -1.29 -1.00
C TYR A 15 -9.91 -2.66 -0.49
N TRP A 16 -11.22 -2.91 -0.50
CA TRP A 16 -11.80 -4.19 -0.11
C TRP A 16 -11.56 -5.29 -1.15
N HIS A 17 -11.47 -6.53 -0.68
CA HIS A 17 -11.58 -7.76 -1.45
C HIS A 17 -12.33 -8.82 -0.64
N ASP A 18 -12.56 -10.00 -1.21
CA ASP A 18 -13.24 -11.15 -0.58
C ASP A 18 -12.79 -11.47 0.86
N ALA A 19 -11.50 -11.31 1.21
CA ALA A 19 -11.00 -11.58 2.56
C ALA A 19 -10.75 -10.31 3.40
N GLY A 20 -11.38 -9.18 3.09
CA GLY A 20 -11.32 -7.93 3.89
C GLY A 20 -10.59 -6.76 3.22
N SER A 21 -10.12 -5.76 3.98
CA SER A 21 -9.40 -4.62 3.41
C SER A 21 -7.95 -4.99 3.07
N ARG A 22 -7.43 -4.52 1.94
CA ARG A 22 -6.03 -4.69 1.54
C ARG A 22 -5.36 -3.36 1.31
N LEU A 23 -4.30 -3.11 2.06
CA LEU A 23 -3.36 -2.02 1.80
C LEU A 23 -2.40 -2.43 0.69
N HIS A 24 -2.34 -1.63 -0.36
CA HIS A 24 -1.30 -1.69 -1.37
C HIS A 24 -0.48 -0.43 -1.29
N ILE A 25 0.75 -0.54 -0.80
CA ILE A 25 1.63 0.58 -0.51
C ILE A 25 2.99 0.36 -1.16
N HIS A 26 3.55 1.46 -1.68
CA HIS A 26 4.93 1.57 -2.08
C HIS A 26 5.59 2.64 -1.23
N THR A 27 6.86 2.41 -0.88
CA THR A 27 7.63 3.31 -0.04
C THR A 27 9.03 3.49 -0.58
N ALA A 28 9.61 4.67 -0.35
CA ALA A 28 11.03 4.89 -0.28
C ALA A 28 11.44 4.91 1.20
N ILE A 29 12.39 4.06 1.59
CA ILE A 29 12.95 4.00 2.95
C ILE A 29 14.43 4.37 2.83
N GLY A 30 14.92 5.29 3.66
CA GLY A 30 16.31 5.75 3.57
C GLY A 30 16.93 6.21 4.88
N LYS A 31 18.26 6.18 4.92
CA LYS A 31 19.11 6.70 6.00
C LYS A 31 20.55 6.83 5.50
N ASP A 32 21.26 7.90 5.91
CA ASP A 32 22.70 8.09 5.67
C ASP A 32 23.14 7.91 4.20
N GLY A 33 22.29 8.32 3.26
CA GLY A 33 22.57 8.21 1.81
C GLY A 33 22.18 6.86 1.19
N GLU A 34 21.85 5.85 1.99
CA GLU A 34 21.28 4.59 1.51
C GLU A 34 19.76 4.69 1.37
N ASN A 35 19.21 4.10 0.32
CA ASN A 35 17.77 4.05 0.11
C ASN A 35 17.30 2.74 -0.53
N LEU A 36 16.05 2.37 -0.26
CA LEU A 36 15.35 1.25 -0.87
C LEU A 36 13.93 1.69 -1.26
N VAL A 37 13.56 1.48 -2.52
CA VAL A 37 12.22 1.75 -3.04
C VAL A 37 11.51 0.44 -3.40
N GLY A 38 10.27 0.27 -2.96
CA GLY A 38 9.47 -0.91 -3.29
C GLY A 38 8.23 -1.08 -2.44
N CYS A 39 7.61 -2.27 -2.50
CA CYS A 39 6.54 -2.64 -1.58
C CYS A 39 7.14 -3.13 -0.26
N PRO A 40 6.86 -2.47 0.89
CA PRO A 40 7.13 -3.05 2.20
C PRO A 40 6.52 -4.44 2.32
N ARG A 41 7.26 -5.35 2.96
CA ARG A 41 6.80 -6.71 3.26
C ARG A 41 6.75 -6.90 4.77
N ARG A 42 6.32 -8.08 5.20
CA ARG A 42 5.80 -8.41 6.54
C ARG A 42 6.66 -7.94 7.72
N ASP A 43 7.96 -7.82 7.53
CA ASP A 43 8.91 -7.58 8.63
C ASP A 43 9.22 -6.09 8.87
N THR A 44 8.59 -5.17 8.12
CA THR A 44 8.72 -3.73 8.36
C THR A 44 7.96 -3.32 9.62
N LYS A 45 8.62 -2.63 10.54
CA LYS A 45 8.04 -2.14 11.80
C LYS A 45 8.33 -0.65 11.99
N THR A 46 7.39 0.07 12.58
CA THR A 46 7.60 1.44 13.06
C THR A 46 8.54 1.40 14.26
N SER A 47 9.64 2.16 14.21
CA SER A 47 10.60 2.28 15.32
C SER A 47 10.24 3.38 16.31
N LEU A 48 9.84 4.56 15.81
CA LEU A 48 9.47 5.73 16.62
C LEU A 48 8.02 6.15 16.35
N ILE A 49 7.75 6.69 15.17
CA ILE A 49 6.42 7.12 14.73
C ILE A 49 6.28 6.93 13.22
N LEU A 50 5.05 6.70 12.77
CA LEU A 50 4.68 6.72 11.35
C LEU A 50 3.40 7.53 11.22
N GLU A 51 3.51 8.76 10.73
CA GLU A 51 2.39 9.68 10.57
C GLU A 51 1.70 9.39 9.24
N ILE A 52 0.50 8.83 9.28
CA ILE A 52 -0.25 8.43 8.09
C ILE A 52 -1.50 9.29 7.99
N THR A 53 -1.66 9.96 6.85
CA THR A 53 -2.94 10.57 6.46
C THR A 53 -3.71 9.60 5.57
N ILE A 54 -4.96 9.29 5.93
CA ILE A 54 -5.87 8.50 5.10
C ILE A 54 -6.93 9.44 4.54
N LEU A 55 -7.05 9.46 3.22
CA LEU A 55 -8.09 10.20 2.51
C LEU A 55 -9.15 9.22 2.02
N ASP A 56 -10.40 9.40 2.46
CA ASP A 56 -11.52 8.61 1.98
C ASP A 56 -12.08 9.20 0.68
N ILE A 57 -12.28 8.35 -0.32
CA ILE A 57 -12.82 8.73 -1.63
C ILE A 57 -14.26 8.23 -1.69
N THR A 58 -15.20 9.15 -1.43
CA THR A 58 -16.63 8.84 -1.44
C THR A 58 -17.23 8.93 -2.85
N GLY A 59 -18.37 8.26 -3.07
CA GLY A 59 -19.09 8.33 -4.36
C GLY A 59 -18.56 7.40 -5.44
N ILE A 60 -17.67 6.47 -5.09
CA ILE A 60 -17.18 5.42 -5.98
C ILE A 60 -17.41 4.04 -5.35
N GLU A 61 -17.61 3.03 -6.19
CA GLU A 61 -17.49 1.64 -5.78
C GLU A 61 -16.16 1.09 -6.27
N ALA A 62 -15.34 0.54 -5.38
CA ALA A 62 -14.01 0.06 -5.71
C ALA A 62 -13.68 -1.23 -4.97
N THR A 63 -13.34 -2.29 -5.71
CA THR A 63 -12.98 -3.59 -5.14
C THR A 63 -11.76 -4.17 -5.84
N ARG A 64 -10.95 -4.98 -5.13
CA ARG A 64 -9.89 -5.76 -5.78
C ARG A 64 -10.44 -7.11 -6.22
N GLN A 65 -10.41 -7.36 -7.53
CA GLN A 65 -10.92 -8.58 -8.16
C GLN A 65 -9.78 -9.35 -8.83
N PHE A 66 -9.85 -10.68 -8.84
CA PHE A 66 -8.81 -11.51 -9.46
C PHE A 66 -8.81 -11.33 -10.98
N ASP A 67 -7.65 -10.99 -11.52
CA ASP A 67 -7.41 -10.88 -12.95
C ASP A 67 -6.66 -12.14 -13.43
N PRO A 68 -7.31 -13.05 -14.19
CA PRO A 68 -6.69 -14.29 -14.62
C PRO A 68 -5.53 -14.07 -15.59
N GLY A 69 -5.53 -12.98 -16.36
CA GLY A 69 -4.44 -12.65 -17.28
C GLY A 69 -3.18 -12.16 -16.58
N ARG A 70 -3.29 -11.75 -15.30
CA ARG A 70 -2.17 -11.23 -14.50
C ARG A 70 -1.87 -12.05 -13.26
N GLY A 71 -2.69 -13.05 -12.93
CA GLY A 71 -2.51 -13.93 -11.77
C GLY A 71 -2.62 -13.23 -10.42
N MET A 72 -3.27 -12.06 -10.35
CA MET A 72 -3.36 -11.27 -9.12
C MET A 72 -4.65 -10.45 -9.02
N LYS A 73 -4.98 -10.03 -7.80
CA LYS A 73 -6.14 -9.18 -7.53
C LYS A 73 -5.82 -7.72 -7.82
N LEU A 74 -6.56 -7.12 -8.76
CA LEU A 74 -6.38 -5.73 -9.21
C LEU A 74 -7.59 -4.88 -8.89
N LEU A 75 -7.36 -3.58 -8.75
CA LEU A 75 -8.44 -2.62 -8.55
C LEU A 75 -9.40 -2.65 -9.74
N ARG A 76 -10.69 -2.69 -9.43
CA ARG A 76 -11.81 -2.50 -10.36
C ARG A 76 -12.74 -1.48 -9.75
N LEU A 77 -13.11 -0.50 -10.57
CA LEU A 77 -14.14 0.45 -10.23
C LEU A 77 -15.47 -0.12 -10.72
N GLY A 78 -16.47 -0.13 -9.84
CA GLY A 78 -17.85 -0.31 -10.27
C GLY A 78 -18.27 0.87 -11.13
N THR A 79 -19.18 0.64 -12.06
CA THR A 79 -19.99 1.74 -12.59
C THR A 79 -20.80 2.24 -11.41
N GLY A 80 -20.45 3.41 -10.86
CA GLY A 80 -21.27 4.07 -9.86
C GLY A 80 -22.71 4.21 -10.36
N ALA A 81 -23.66 4.26 -9.43
CA ALA A 81 -25.06 4.54 -9.73
C ALA A 81 -25.24 5.76 -10.65
#